data_AF-A0A4V6XVL5-F1
#
_entry.id   AF-A0A4V6XVL5-F1
#
_cell.length_a   1.000
_cell.length_b   1.000
_cell.length_c   1.000
_cell.angle_alpha   90.00
_cell.angle_beta   90.00
_cell.angle_gamma   90.00
#
_symmetry.space_group_name_H-M   'P 1'
#
loop_
_entity.id
_entity.type
_entity.pdbx_description
1 polymer ?
#
loop_
_entity_poly.entity_id
_entity_poly.type
_entity_poly.pdbx_seq_one_letter_code
_entity_poly.pdbx_strand_id
1 'polypeptide(L)'
;MWQVDLVNQPTLALDSNPQHVFECPVCLDKRPIPKILKNCGHSICEECEKQLVRMGAARTISCPICRKPTKLDFNEKLPTNWLALEST
;
A
#
# COMPACT_ATOMS: atom_id res chain seq x y z
N MET A 1 -1.00 -22.98 -52.77
CA MET A 1 0.35 -22.60 -52.30
C MET A 1 0.22 -22.23 -50.84
N TRP A 2 0.95 -22.98 -50.01
CA TRP A 2 1.46 -22.73 -48.67
C TRP A 2 1.73 -21.24 -48.34
N GLN A 3 1.81 -20.75 -47.10
CA GLN A 3 2.06 -21.39 -45.80
C GLN A 3 1.51 -20.49 -44.66
N VAL A 4 1.25 -21.13 -43.51
CA VAL A 4 0.91 -20.56 -42.19
C VAL A 4 2.00 -19.65 -41.62
N ASP A 5 1.62 -18.76 -40.70
CA ASP A 5 2.30 -18.65 -39.40
C ASP A 5 1.29 -18.28 -38.30
N LEU A 6 0.93 -19.31 -37.53
CA LEU A 6 0.47 -19.22 -36.16
C LEU A 6 1.70 -18.86 -35.31
N VAL A 7 1.70 -17.75 -34.58
CA VAL A 7 1.96 -17.69 -33.12
C VAL A 7 2.11 -16.25 -32.61
N ASN A 8 1.41 -16.00 -31.49
CA ASN A 8 1.74 -15.04 -30.44
C ASN A 8 1.16 -13.62 -30.52
N GLN A 9 -0.16 -13.51 -30.61
CA GLN A 9 -0.85 -12.46 -29.86
C GLN A 9 -1.19 -13.03 -28.48
N PRO A 10 -0.66 -12.48 -27.37
CA PRO A 10 -1.25 -12.78 -26.08
C PRO A 10 -2.68 -12.27 -26.17
N THR A 11 -3.63 -13.20 -26.15
CA THR A 11 -5.03 -12.89 -25.95
C THR A 11 -5.09 -11.91 -24.78
N LEU A 12 -5.60 -10.71 -25.02
CA LEU A 12 -6.04 -9.78 -23.98
C LEU A 12 -7.18 -10.50 -23.24
N ALA A 13 -6.81 -11.45 -22.38
CA ALA A 13 -7.68 -11.97 -21.37
C ALA A 13 -8.12 -10.72 -20.61
N LEU A 14 -9.41 -10.39 -20.74
CA LEU A 14 -10.10 -9.59 -19.76
C LEU A 14 -9.95 -10.36 -18.45
N ASP A 15 -8.89 -10.08 -17.71
CA ASP A 15 -8.72 -10.61 -16.38
C ASP A 15 -9.77 -9.92 -15.53
N SER A 16 -10.85 -10.65 -15.24
CA SER A 16 -11.75 -10.35 -14.15
C SER A 16 -10.98 -10.51 -12.82
N ASN A 17 -10.06 -9.59 -12.54
CA ASN A 17 -9.32 -9.51 -11.30
C ASN A 17 -9.45 -8.07 -10.81
N PRO A 18 -10.16 -7.79 -9.69
CA PRO A 18 -10.19 -6.46 -9.12
C PRO A 18 -8.80 -6.13 -8.56
N GLN A 19 -7.91 -5.67 -9.44
CA GLN A 19 -6.52 -5.38 -9.14
C GLN A 19 -6.40 -3.97 -8.59
N HIS A 20 -6.76 -3.78 -7.33
CA HIS A 20 -6.06 -2.76 -6.55
C HIS A 20 -6.08 -3.04 -5.04
N VAL A 21 -5.35 -4.09 -4.66
CA VAL A 21 -5.05 -4.36 -3.26
C VAL A 21 -3.88 -3.50 -2.83
N PHE A 22 -4.06 -2.70 -1.77
CA PHE A 22 -2.97 -1.92 -1.20
C PHE A 22 -1.75 -2.79 -0.85
N GLU A 23 -0.59 -2.44 -1.36
CA GLU A 23 0.70 -3.05 -1.00
C GLU A 23 1.48 -2.12 -0.08
N CYS A 24 1.89 -2.61 1.09
CA CYS A 24 2.61 -1.79 2.06
C CYS A 24 4.04 -1.49 1.56
N PRO A 25 4.46 -0.21 1.48
CA PRO A 25 5.80 0.15 0.99
C PRO A 25 6.94 -0.23 1.94
N VAL A 26 6.62 -0.77 3.12
CA VAL A 26 7.59 -1.17 4.15
C VAL A 26 7.79 -2.67 4.16
N CYS A 27 6.71 -3.46 4.21
CA CYS A 27 6.77 -4.92 4.31
C CYS A 27 6.39 -5.66 3.03
N LEU A 28 5.90 -4.96 2.00
CA LEU A 28 5.48 -5.52 0.71
C LEU A 28 4.34 -6.54 0.80
N ASP A 29 3.60 -6.56 1.91
CA ASP A 29 2.38 -7.36 2.05
C ASP A 29 1.26 -6.74 1.20
N LYS A 30 0.51 -7.60 0.50
CA LYS A 30 -0.54 -7.26 -0.46
C LYS A 30 -1.95 -7.31 0.10
N ARG A 31 -2.18 -7.78 1.33
CA ARG A 31 -3.51 -7.70 2.00
C ARG A 31 -3.49 -7.06 3.40
N PRO A 32 -2.69 -6.03 3.69
CA PRO A 32 -2.71 -5.39 5.00
C PRO A 32 -3.88 -4.40 5.15
N ILE A 33 -4.21 -4.07 6.41
CA ILE A 33 -5.04 -2.91 6.76
C ILE A 33 -4.20 -1.63 6.56
N PRO A 34 -4.51 -0.77 5.57
CA PRO A 34 -3.76 0.46 5.31
C PRO A 34 -4.05 1.53 6.37
N LYS A 35 -3.03 2.28 6.74
CA LYS A 35 -3.03 3.37 7.71
C LYS A 35 -2.45 4.61 7.05
N ILE A 36 -3.16 5.74 7.11
CA ILE A 36 -2.78 6.95 6.38
C ILE A 36 -1.97 7.91 7.26
N LEU A 37 -0.80 8.35 6.78
CA LEU A 37 -0.03 9.40 7.46
C LEU A 37 -0.67 10.78 7.22
N LYS A 38 -1.31 11.34 8.26
CA LYS A 38 -2.11 12.59 8.21
C LYS A 38 -1.42 13.79 7.56
N ASN A 39 -0.09 13.88 7.62
CA ASN A 39 0.64 15.03 7.09
C ASN A 39 0.94 14.92 5.58
N CYS A 40 0.86 13.73 4.97
CA CYS A 40 1.23 13.52 3.57
C CYS A 40 0.29 12.64 2.74
N GLY A 41 -0.66 11.93 3.37
CA GLY A 41 -1.63 11.11 2.67
C GLY A 41 -1.14 9.73 2.20
N HIS A 42 0.16 9.43 2.32
CA HIS A 42 0.67 8.10 2.00
C HIS A 42 0.25 7.06 3.05
N SER A 43 0.13 5.80 2.62
CA SER A 43 -0.30 4.69 3.47
C SER A 43 0.84 3.73 3.83
N ILE A 44 0.79 3.17 5.04
CA ILE A 44 1.56 2.01 5.51
C ILE A 44 0.59 0.97 6.12
N CYS A 45 0.98 -0.26 6.42
CA CYS A 45 0.10 -1.20 7.11
C CYS A 45 0.01 -0.97 8.63
N GLU A 46 -1.03 -1.48 9.28
CA GLU A 46 -1.20 -1.42 10.74
C GLU A 46 0.00 -2.02 11.51
N GLU A 47 0.59 -3.10 11.00
CA GLU A 47 1.72 -3.73 11.67
C GLU A 47 2.99 -2.88 11.56
N CYS A 48 3.24 -2.30 10.39
CA CYS A 48 4.35 -1.36 10.20
C CYS A 48 4.13 -0.05 10.98
N GLU A 49 2.89 0.41 11.18
CA GLU A 49 2.60 1.51 12.10
C GLU A 49 3.12 1.19 13.52
N LYS A 50 2.74 0.03 14.08
CA LYS A 50 3.18 -0.38 15.43
C LYS A 50 4.71 -0.44 15.52
N GLN A 51 5.37 -1.02 14.52
CA GLN A 51 6.83 -1.14 14.50
C GLN A 51 7.51 0.23 14.39
N LEU A 52 7.08 1.08 13.46
CA LEU A 52 7.67 2.40 13.26
C LEU A 52 7.43 3.33 14.46
N VAL A 53 6.30 3.22 15.16
CA VAL A 53 6.06 3.95 16.42
C VAL A 53 7.00 3.51 17.53
N ARG A 54 7.29 2.20 17.63
CA ARG A 54 8.23 1.66 18.64
C ARG A 54 9.68 2.05 18.34
N MET A 55 10.06 2.12 17.08
CA MET A 55 11.41 2.47 16.65
C MET A 55 11.66 3.98 16.61
N GLY A 56 10.59 4.77 16.40
CA GLY A 56 10.67 6.21 16.25
C GLY A 56 10.86 6.97 17.57
N ALA A 57 11.58 8.08 17.50
CA ALA A 57 11.68 9.00 18.64
C ALA A 57 10.33 9.69 18.89
N ALA A 58 9.91 9.74 20.16
CA ALA A 58 8.70 10.44 20.61
C ALA A 58 7.44 10.12 19.78
N ARG A 59 7.24 8.85 19.41
CA ARG A 59 6.10 8.37 18.58
C ARG A 59 5.96 9.13 17.25
N THR A 60 7.09 9.49 16.63
CA THR A 60 7.13 10.12 15.30
C THR A 60 7.44 9.09 14.24
N ILE A 61 6.58 9.00 13.22
CA ILE A 61 6.78 8.18 12.04
C ILE A 61 7.27 9.08 10.90
N SER A 62 8.42 8.76 10.33
CA SER A 62 8.86 9.35 9.05
C SER A 62 8.21 8.58 7.90
N CYS A 63 7.54 9.29 6.98
CA CYS A 63 6.93 8.63 5.83
C CYS A 63 8.00 7.88 5.00
N PRO A 64 7.83 6.58 4.69
CA PRO A 64 8.80 5.83 3.90
C PRO A 64 8.89 6.31 2.44
N ILE A 65 7.86 7.03 1.96
CA ILE A 65 7.75 7.48 0.57
C ILE A 65 8.31 8.90 0.40
N CYS A 66 7.87 9.85 1.24
CA CYS A 66 8.21 11.27 1.09
C CYS A 66 8.97 11.88 2.28
N ARG A 67 9.29 11.07 3.30
CA ARG A 67 10.01 11.47 4.53
C ARG A 67 9.34 12.54 5.38
N LYS A 68 8.12 12.97 5.05
CA LYS A 68 7.39 13.92 5.88
C LYS A 68 7.05 13.28 7.25
N PRO A 69 7.42 13.92 8.38
CA PRO A 69 7.19 13.35 9.70
C PRO A 69 5.71 13.46 10.08
N THR A 70 5.21 12.46 10.81
CA THR A 70 3.89 12.45 11.45
C THR A 70 4.07 12.08 12.91
N LYS A 71 3.79 13.02 13.80
CA LYS A 71 3.81 12.80 15.25
C LYS A 71 2.45 12.27 15.73
N LEU A 72 2.49 11.26 16.57
CA LEU A 72 1.31 10.69 17.22
C LEU A 72 1.27 11.05 18.70
N ASP A 73 0.09 11.40 19.19
CA ASP A 73 -0.17 11.59 20.62
C ASP A 73 -0.16 10.27 21.39
N PHE A 74 -0.27 10.36 22.72
CA PHE A 74 -0.35 9.19 23.58
C PHE A 74 -1.56 8.34 23.20
N ASN A 75 -1.32 7.07 22.87
CA ASN A 75 -2.33 6.11 22.42
C ASN A 75 -3.03 6.46 21.08
N GLU A 76 -2.62 7.53 20.38
CA GLU A 76 -3.11 7.82 19.02
C GLU A 76 -2.62 6.73 18.07
N LYS A 77 -3.51 6.29 17.19
CA LYS A 77 -3.23 5.46 16.01
C LYS A 77 -3.52 6.28 14.76
N LEU A 78 -2.82 5.99 13.68
CA LEU A 78 -3.16 6.52 12.37
C LEU A 78 -4.61 6.13 12.00
N PRO A 79 -5.33 6.95 11.22
CA PRO A 79 -6.59 6.53 10.63
C PRO A 79 -6.34 5.39 9.64
N THR A 80 -7.32 4.51 9.44
CA THR A 80 -7.26 3.56 8.32
C THR A 80 -7.39 4.33 6.99
N ASN A 81 -7.05 3.72 5.85
CA ASN A 81 -7.36 4.30 4.55
C ASN A 81 -8.38 3.41 3.84
N TRP A 82 -9.67 3.71 4.05
CA TRP A 82 -10.77 2.93 3.49
C TRP A 82 -10.80 2.96 1.96
N LEU A 83 -10.40 4.08 1.35
CA LEU A 83 -10.26 4.17 -0.12
C LEU A 83 -9.22 3.19 -0.68
N ALA A 84 -8.16 2.92 0.10
CA ALA A 84 -7.13 1.95 -0.28
C ALA A 84 -7.55 0.49 -0.07
N LEU A 85 -8.70 0.24 0.58
CA LEU A 85 -9.32 -1.09 0.70
C LEU A 85 -10.39 -1.33 -0.38
N GLU A 86 -11.02 -0.28 -0.89
CA GLU A 86 -12.22 -0.34 -1.76
C GLU A 86 -11.91 -0.18 -3.25
N SER A 87 -10.65 -0.09 -3.64
CA SER A 87 -10.25 0.03 -5.05
C SER A 87 -10.50 -1.31 -5.76
N THR A 88 -11.74 -1.48 -6.22
CA THR A 88 -12.34 -2.66 -6.84
C THR A 88 -12.63 -2.39 -8.31
#